data_AF-A0A813G7N3-F1
#
_entry.id   AF-A0A813G7N3-F1
#
_cell.length_a   1.000
_cell.length_b   1.000
_cell.length_c   1.000
_cell.angle_alpha   90.00
_cell.angle_beta   90.00
_cell.angle_gamma   90.00
#
_symmetry.space_group_name_H-M   'P 1'
#
loop_
_entity.id
_entity.type
_entity.pdbx_description
1 polymer ?
#
loop_
_entity_poly.entity_id
_entity_poly.type
_entity_poly.pdbx_seq_one_letter_code
_entity_poly.pdbx_strand_id
1 'polypeptide(L)'
;MAVAPATPPTVVASTHQRFNMECRKTARGAARACAPLQQQPDPAEKEIIANSELWTIHGKRYNMRDYVHMHPGGQHAILLGQGIDCTVLFETNHPFTERHRKMLAPYLHDELPEPTCVDESFNWKVTPFYDEVKLACIAHFSPRGDETSSEVQRNSKATWAAWLEHGIGLLLLALAFYAWCCDAFLSMLYFPALYFWVGSDLMHNGSHFAMSRKAWINTACSYLGVFHVQHHCWAL
;
A
#
# COMPACT_ATOMS: atom_id res chain seq x y z
N MET A 1 53.06 45.24 -35.87
CA MET A 1 53.87 46.31 -35.27
C MET A 1 53.16 46.72 -33.99
N ALA A 2 53.65 46.39 -32.79
CA ALA A 2 54.82 47.01 -32.11
C ALA A 2 54.43 48.40 -31.57
N VAL A 3 54.63 48.80 -30.29
CA VAL A 3 55.41 48.25 -29.15
C VAL A 3 54.66 48.57 -27.83
N ALA A 4 54.86 47.76 -26.79
CA ALA A 4 54.50 48.12 -25.41
C ALA A 4 55.75 48.40 -24.54
N PRO A 5 55.71 49.42 -23.67
CA PRO A 5 56.46 49.45 -22.42
C PRO A 5 55.55 49.86 -21.24
N ALA A 6 55.81 49.65 -19.95
CA ALA A 6 56.70 48.83 -19.14
C ALA A 6 56.32 49.18 -17.66
N THR A 7 56.54 48.26 -16.71
CA THR A 7 56.23 48.36 -15.26
C THR A 7 57.37 49.06 -14.47
N PRO A 8 57.52 49.04 -13.11
CA PRO A 8 56.65 48.67 -11.95
C PRO A 8 56.25 49.96 -11.14
N PRO A 9 55.91 50.01 -9.81
CA PRO A 9 55.83 49.01 -8.72
C PRO A 9 54.50 49.03 -7.92
N THR A 10 54.49 48.92 -6.58
CA THR A 10 54.31 47.70 -5.74
C THR A 10 54.04 48.13 -4.27
N VAL A 11 53.07 47.49 -3.57
CA VAL A 11 52.79 47.42 -2.10
C VAL A 11 52.48 48.70 -1.26
N VAL A 12 51.44 48.60 -0.38
CA VAL A 12 51.45 48.62 1.11
C VAL A 12 50.09 49.10 1.65
N ALA A 13 49.55 48.40 2.65
CA ALA A 13 48.28 48.71 3.33
C ALA A 13 48.45 49.68 4.52
N SER A 14 47.35 50.22 5.07
CA SER A 14 47.00 50.11 6.50
C SER A 14 45.98 51.17 7.01
N THR A 15 45.43 50.88 8.19
CA THR A 15 44.96 51.84 9.21
C THR A 15 43.59 52.50 8.99
N HIS A 16 42.50 51.98 9.57
CA HIS A 16 42.07 52.21 10.96
C HIS A 16 41.79 53.68 11.35
N GLN A 17 40.83 54.32 10.68
CA GLN A 17 40.04 55.45 11.20
C GLN A 17 38.57 55.17 10.84
N ARG A 18 37.56 55.36 11.69
CA ARG A 18 37.47 56.26 12.85
C ARG A 18 36.98 55.53 14.10
N PHE A 19 37.71 55.71 15.19
CA PHE A 19 37.39 55.19 16.51
C PHE A 19 36.37 56.08 17.21
N ASN A 20 35.40 55.44 17.88
CA ASN A 20 34.54 55.93 18.96
C ASN A 20 34.85 57.33 19.53
N MET A 21 33.92 58.29 19.37
CA MET A 21 33.77 59.36 20.37
C MET A 21 32.35 59.96 20.43
N GLU A 22 31.32 59.14 20.63
CA GLU A 22 30.06 59.63 21.23
C GLU A 22 29.32 58.53 22.00
N CYS A 23 29.94 58.10 23.09
CA CYS A 23 29.29 57.24 24.08
C CYS A 23 28.66 58.10 25.18
N ARG A 24 27.47 57.71 25.65
CA ARG A 24 26.69 58.28 26.78
C ARG A 24 25.89 59.56 26.50
N LYS A 25 24.62 59.40 26.11
CA LYS A 25 23.44 59.67 26.98
C LYS A 25 22.12 59.38 26.24
N THR A 26 21.53 58.20 26.46
CA THR A 26 20.10 57.97 26.77
C THR A 26 19.82 56.47 26.75
N ALA A 27 19.76 55.85 27.94
CA ALA A 27 19.18 54.53 28.07
C ALA A 27 17.69 54.67 28.39
N ARG A 28 16.82 54.14 27.52
CA ARG A 28 15.46 53.61 27.79
C ARG A 28 14.72 53.33 26.47
N GLY A 29 14.49 52.05 26.19
CA GLY A 29 13.83 51.59 24.96
C GLY A 29 14.25 50.14 24.67
N ALA A 30 13.53 49.18 25.24
CA ALA A 30 14.01 47.81 25.32
C ALA A 30 13.87 47.01 24.02
N ALA A 31 14.90 46.20 23.74
CA ALA A 31 14.84 44.91 23.08
C ALA A 31 13.78 44.69 21.98
N ARG A 32 14.13 45.04 20.74
CA ARG A 32 13.74 44.19 19.60
C ARG A 32 14.86 43.16 19.40
N ALA A 33 14.58 41.91 19.72
CA ALA A 33 15.53 40.82 19.55
C ALA A 33 15.96 40.73 18.09
N CYS A 34 17.28 40.62 17.86
CA CYS A 34 17.80 40.18 16.58
C CYS A 34 17.45 38.69 16.48
N ALA A 35 16.32 38.38 15.83
CA ALA A 35 15.97 36.99 15.54
C ALA A 35 17.10 36.37 14.71
N PRO A 36 17.52 35.12 14.99
CA PRO A 36 18.39 34.41 14.07
C PRO A 36 17.74 34.40 12.70
N LEU A 37 18.53 34.63 11.64
CA LEU A 37 18.08 34.29 10.29
C LEU A 37 17.74 32.80 10.30
N GLN A 38 16.45 32.49 10.33
CA GLN A 38 15.97 31.13 10.11
C GLN A 38 16.43 30.75 8.71
N GLN A 39 17.46 29.91 8.63
CA GLN A 39 17.83 29.26 7.38
C GLN A 39 16.57 28.56 6.88
N GLN A 40 16.07 28.98 5.72
CA GLN A 40 15.03 28.20 5.05
C GLN A 40 15.66 26.84 4.73
N PRO A 41 14.95 25.72 5.00
CA PRO A 41 15.50 24.41 4.72
C PRO A 41 15.82 24.29 3.22
N ASP A 42 16.96 23.67 2.93
CA ASP A 42 17.46 23.45 1.57
C ASP A 42 16.43 22.63 0.76
N PRO A 43 16.05 23.00 -0.49
CA PRO A 43 14.85 22.43 -1.13
C PRO A 43 14.89 20.93 -1.53
N ALA A 44 15.88 20.16 -1.08
CA ALA A 44 16.14 18.82 -1.63
C ALA A 44 16.70 17.76 -0.65
N GLU A 45 16.59 17.93 0.67
CA GLU A 45 16.79 16.79 1.58
C GLU A 45 15.54 15.88 1.50
N LYS A 46 15.54 14.97 0.51
CA LYS A 46 14.51 13.92 0.40
C LYS A 46 14.46 13.15 1.71
N GLU A 47 13.25 13.00 2.27
CA GLU A 47 13.01 12.15 3.43
C GLU A 47 13.62 10.76 3.20
N ILE A 48 14.54 10.35 4.08
CA ILE A 48 15.16 9.01 4.02
C ILE A 48 14.13 8.01 4.56
N ILE A 49 13.28 7.54 3.66
CA ILE A 49 12.27 6.52 3.95
C ILE A 49 12.94 5.14 3.94
N ALA A 50 12.67 4.31 4.95
CA ALA A 50 13.24 2.97 5.01
C ALA A 50 12.64 2.07 3.90
N ASN A 51 13.45 1.19 3.32
CA ASN A 51 12.98 0.25 2.28
C ASN A 51 11.77 -0.58 2.75
N SER A 52 11.72 -0.93 4.04
CA SER A 52 10.62 -1.64 4.69
C SER A 52 9.29 -0.89 4.73
N GLU A 53 9.27 0.40 4.38
CA GLU A 53 8.08 1.25 4.37
C GLU A 53 7.57 1.58 2.96
N LEU A 54 8.34 1.24 1.93
CA LEU A 54 8.02 1.46 0.51
C LEU A 54 7.37 0.20 -0.09
N TRP A 55 6.73 0.37 -1.24
CA TRP A 55 6.19 -0.72 -2.06
C TRP A 55 6.94 -0.76 -3.39
N THR A 56 7.54 -1.89 -3.77
CA THR A 56 8.10 -2.04 -5.13
C THR A 56 7.07 -2.68 -6.05
N ILE A 57 6.82 -2.05 -7.21
CA ILE A 57 5.92 -2.53 -8.27
C ILE A 57 6.59 -2.24 -9.63
N HIS A 58 6.77 -3.26 -10.48
CA HIS A 58 7.44 -3.18 -11.79
C HIS A 58 8.80 -2.47 -11.75
N GLY A 59 9.62 -2.76 -10.72
CA GLY A 59 10.93 -2.13 -10.55
C GLY A 59 10.85 -0.62 -10.26
N LYS A 60 9.75 -0.11 -9.73
CA LYS A 60 9.61 1.27 -9.23
C LYS A 60 9.12 1.26 -7.79
N ARG A 61 9.57 2.21 -6.98
CA ARG A 61 9.20 2.29 -5.55
C ARG A 61 8.21 3.41 -5.29
N TYR A 62 7.22 3.10 -4.47
CA TYR A 62 6.11 3.99 -4.13
C TYR A 62 6.01 4.20 -2.62
N ASN A 63 5.87 5.45 -2.19
CA ASN A 63 5.47 5.78 -0.82
C ASN A 63 3.94 5.93 -0.78
N MET A 64 3.25 4.87 -0.38
CA MET A 64 1.78 4.86 -0.30
C MET A 64 1.23 5.07 1.11
N ARG A 65 2.05 5.52 2.09
CA ARG A 65 1.63 5.68 3.52
C ARG A 65 0.28 6.40 3.65
N ASP A 66 0.11 7.55 3.01
CA ASP A 66 -1.13 8.35 3.06
C ASP A 66 -2.32 7.68 2.35
N TYR A 67 -2.06 6.77 1.41
CA TYR A 67 -3.09 6.05 0.66
C TYR A 67 -3.60 4.79 1.37
N VAL A 68 -2.85 4.24 2.34
CA VAL A 68 -3.16 2.97 3.02
C VAL A 68 -4.60 2.90 3.53
N HIS A 69 -5.09 3.96 4.17
CA HIS A 69 -6.46 4.02 4.72
C HIS A 69 -7.55 4.26 3.66
N MET A 70 -7.18 4.70 2.45
CA MET A 70 -8.08 4.94 1.32
C MET A 70 -8.15 3.74 0.35
N HIS A 71 -7.31 2.72 0.54
CA HIS A 71 -7.26 1.56 -0.34
C HIS A 71 -8.61 0.79 -0.37
N PRO A 72 -9.26 0.60 -1.54
CA PRO A 72 -10.57 -0.05 -1.63
C PRO A 72 -10.60 -1.52 -1.16
N GLY A 73 -9.48 -2.24 -1.28
CA GLY A 73 -9.31 -3.59 -0.70
C GLY A 73 -9.12 -3.59 0.82
N GLY A 74 -8.93 -2.42 1.42
CA GLY A 74 -8.66 -2.22 2.84
C GLY A 74 -7.17 -2.08 3.16
N GLN A 75 -6.88 -1.51 4.32
CA GLN A 75 -5.52 -1.29 4.84
C GLN A 75 -4.70 -2.58 4.94
N HIS A 76 -5.30 -3.69 5.37
CA HIS A 76 -4.59 -4.96 5.47
C HIS A 76 -4.04 -5.41 4.11
N ALA A 77 -4.89 -5.40 3.07
CA ALA A 77 -4.53 -5.85 1.72
C ALA A 77 -3.33 -5.11 1.12
N ILE A 78 -3.25 -3.78 1.31
CA ILE A 78 -2.11 -2.99 0.80
C ILE A 78 -0.85 -3.19 1.64
N LEU A 79 -0.97 -3.37 2.96
CA LEU A 79 0.19 -3.59 3.84
C LEU A 79 0.91 -4.93 3.60
N LEU A 80 0.23 -5.93 3.02
CA LEU A 80 0.87 -7.21 2.63
C LEU A 80 2.02 -7.03 1.64
N GLY A 81 1.93 -6.00 0.78
CA GLY A 81 2.98 -5.66 -0.19
C GLY A 81 4.03 -4.68 0.31
N GLN A 82 3.98 -4.26 1.58
CA GLN A 82 4.91 -3.27 2.12
C GLN A 82 6.28 -3.90 2.40
N GLY A 83 7.35 -3.21 1.99
CA GLY A 83 8.73 -3.63 2.19
C GLY A 83 9.25 -4.70 1.21
N ILE A 84 8.43 -5.11 0.23
CA ILE A 84 8.74 -6.17 -0.74
C ILE A 84 8.45 -5.74 -2.18
N ASP A 85 8.92 -6.52 -3.15
CA ASP A 85 8.34 -6.51 -4.50
C ASP A 85 6.96 -7.16 -4.44
N CYS A 86 5.93 -6.35 -4.65
CA CYS A 86 4.54 -6.78 -4.64
C CYS A 86 3.92 -6.75 -6.05
N THR A 87 4.73 -6.77 -7.12
CA THR A 87 4.24 -6.76 -8.51
C THR A 87 3.28 -7.91 -8.79
N VAL A 88 3.57 -9.13 -8.29
CA VAL A 88 2.65 -10.28 -8.40
C VAL A 88 1.31 -9.99 -7.72
N LEU A 89 1.33 -9.52 -6.46
CA LEU A 89 0.10 -9.20 -5.71
C LEU A 89 -0.69 -8.08 -6.39
N PHE A 90 0.00 -7.07 -6.92
CA PHE A 90 -0.59 -5.93 -7.59
C PHE A 90 -1.33 -6.32 -8.87
N GLU A 91 -0.69 -7.09 -9.74
CA GLU A 91 -1.25 -7.56 -11.02
C GLU A 91 -2.40 -8.56 -10.82
N THR A 92 -2.26 -9.49 -9.87
CA THR A 92 -3.27 -10.52 -9.58
C THR A 92 -4.52 -9.97 -8.89
N ASN A 93 -4.41 -8.94 -8.05
CA ASN A 93 -5.55 -8.35 -7.34
C ASN A 93 -6.31 -7.26 -8.13
N HIS A 94 -5.71 -6.72 -9.20
CA HIS A 94 -6.34 -5.66 -10.01
C HIS A 94 -6.58 -5.99 -11.50
N PRO A 95 -6.96 -7.22 -11.89
CA PRO A 95 -6.98 -7.67 -13.29
C PRO A 95 -8.05 -6.99 -14.15
N PHE A 96 -9.07 -6.36 -13.55
CA PHE A 96 -10.27 -5.88 -14.26
C PHE A 96 -10.26 -4.41 -14.66
N THR A 97 -9.24 -3.62 -14.28
CA THR A 97 -9.19 -2.17 -14.55
C THR A 97 -7.77 -1.65 -14.61
N GLU A 98 -7.48 -0.67 -15.48
CA GLU A 98 -6.17 0.00 -15.52
C GLU A 98 -6.10 1.27 -14.63
N ARG A 99 -7.15 1.54 -13.82
CA ARG A 99 -7.22 2.70 -12.93
C ARG A 99 -6.12 2.68 -11.85
N HIS A 100 -5.70 1.48 -11.42
CA HIS A 100 -4.67 1.32 -10.39
C HIS A 100 -3.32 1.93 -10.83
N ARG A 101 -2.92 1.79 -12.10
CA ARG A 101 -1.65 2.35 -12.61
C ARG A 101 -1.66 3.88 -12.58
N LYS A 102 -2.80 4.49 -12.94
CA LYS A 102 -2.99 5.94 -12.90
C LYS A 102 -2.99 6.49 -11.46
N MET A 103 -3.45 5.68 -10.50
CA MET A 103 -3.45 6.02 -9.08
C MET A 103 -2.05 6.03 -8.48
N LEU A 104 -1.11 5.19 -8.94
CA LEU A 104 0.26 5.13 -8.42
C LEU A 104 1.10 6.38 -8.71
N ALA A 105 0.83 7.11 -9.79
CA ALA A 105 1.72 8.18 -10.28
C ALA A 105 2.08 9.28 -9.25
N PRO A 106 1.17 9.77 -8.38
CA PRO A 106 1.51 10.75 -7.34
C PRO A 106 2.35 10.21 -6.18
N TYR A 107 2.45 8.88 -6.03
CA TYR A 107 3.13 8.21 -4.93
C TYR A 107 4.55 7.73 -5.28
N LEU A 108 5.03 8.02 -6.49
CA LEU A 108 6.34 7.58 -6.96
C LEU A 108 7.48 8.19 -6.11
N HIS A 109 8.32 7.34 -5.53
CA HIS A 109 9.48 7.74 -4.73
C HIS A 109 10.77 7.71 -5.57
N ASP A 110 10.99 6.62 -6.30
CA ASP A 110 12.06 6.44 -7.28
C ASP A 110 11.76 5.35 -8.32
N GLU A 111 12.58 5.33 -9.38
CA GLU A 111 12.49 4.39 -10.52
C GLU A 111 13.69 3.43 -10.62
N LEU A 112 14.59 3.46 -9.63
CA LEU A 112 15.83 2.68 -9.60
C LEU A 112 16.02 2.05 -8.20
N PRO A 113 15.16 1.09 -7.81
CA PRO A 113 15.38 0.26 -6.64
C PRO A 113 16.73 -0.47 -6.67
N GLU A 114 17.25 -0.77 -5.48
CA GLU A 114 18.33 -1.74 -5.31
C GLU A 114 17.92 -3.11 -5.87
N PRO A 115 18.81 -3.89 -6.53
CA PRO A 115 18.46 -5.19 -7.10
C PRO A 115 17.84 -6.17 -6.10
N THR A 116 18.17 -6.04 -4.81
CA THR A 116 17.62 -6.87 -3.73
C THR A 116 16.15 -6.62 -3.40
N CYS A 117 15.53 -5.55 -3.92
CA CYS A 117 14.10 -5.27 -3.70
C CYS A 117 13.26 -5.33 -4.98
N VAL A 118 13.74 -6.05 -6.01
CA VAL A 118 13.01 -6.42 -7.23
C VAL A 118 13.01 -7.94 -7.39
N ASP A 119 11.87 -8.51 -7.76
CA ASP A 119 11.79 -9.93 -8.14
C ASP A 119 11.86 -10.09 -9.67
N GLU A 120 13.01 -10.54 -10.17
CA GLU A 120 13.24 -10.81 -11.59
C GLU A 120 12.87 -12.25 -12.03
N SER A 121 12.31 -13.08 -11.14
CA SER A 121 11.95 -14.47 -11.45
C SER A 121 10.87 -14.61 -12.52
N PHE A 122 10.04 -13.57 -12.70
CA PHE A 122 8.95 -13.54 -13.68
C PHE A 122 9.11 -12.37 -14.66
N ASN A 123 9.03 -12.68 -15.97
CA ASN A 123 9.20 -11.67 -17.03
C ASN A 123 7.91 -10.89 -17.31
N TRP A 124 7.68 -9.83 -16.52
CA TRP A 124 6.55 -8.90 -16.69
C TRP A 124 6.47 -8.16 -18.04
N LYS A 125 7.50 -8.25 -18.91
CA LYS A 125 7.47 -7.62 -20.25
C LYS A 125 6.81 -8.51 -21.31
N VAL A 126 6.72 -9.83 -21.09
CA VAL A 126 6.20 -10.81 -22.04
C VAL A 126 5.40 -11.86 -21.28
N THR A 127 4.08 -11.65 -21.20
CA THR A 127 3.19 -12.32 -20.25
C THR A 127 2.06 -13.15 -20.89
N PRO A 128 2.26 -13.86 -22.03
CA PRO A 128 1.17 -14.38 -22.86
C PRO A 128 0.15 -15.25 -22.11
N PHE A 129 0.61 -16.13 -21.23
CA PHE A 129 -0.29 -16.97 -20.41
C PHE A 129 -1.07 -16.17 -19.37
N TYR A 130 -0.45 -15.19 -18.70
CA TYR A 130 -1.14 -14.32 -17.75
C TYR A 130 -2.17 -13.43 -18.47
N ASP A 131 -1.84 -12.92 -19.66
CA ASP A 131 -2.76 -12.12 -20.47
C ASP A 131 -3.97 -12.94 -20.95
N GLU A 132 -3.75 -14.19 -21.38
CA GLU A 132 -4.82 -15.13 -21.74
C GLU A 132 -5.73 -15.45 -20.55
N VAL A 133 -5.15 -15.77 -19.38
CA VAL A 133 -5.92 -16.03 -18.16
C VAL A 133 -6.69 -14.78 -17.71
N LYS A 134 -6.08 -13.59 -17.77
CA LYS A 134 -6.74 -12.30 -17.45
C LYS A 134 -7.96 -12.07 -18.35
N LEU A 135 -7.83 -12.32 -19.65
CA LEU A 135 -8.95 -12.24 -20.61
C LEU A 135 -10.04 -13.28 -20.33
N ALA A 136 -9.67 -14.53 -20.04
CA ALA A 136 -10.62 -15.59 -19.68
C ALA A 136 -11.41 -15.27 -18.40
N CYS A 137 -10.74 -14.74 -17.37
CA CYS A 137 -11.38 -14.28 -16.14
C CYS A 137 -12.33 -13.10 -16.39
N ILE A 138 -11.94 -12.12 -17.22
CA ILE A 138 -12.81 -11.01 -17.62
C ILE A 138 -14.06 -11.54 -18.31
N ALA A 139 -13.91 -12.45 -19.30
CA ALA A 139 -15.03 -13.03 -20.02
C ALA A 139 -15.98 -13.82 -19.10
N HIS A 140 -15.44 -14.62 -18.17
CA HIS A 140 -16.23 -15.39 -17.20
C HIS A 140 -17.11 -14.50 -16.31
N PHE A 141 -16.59 -13.36 -15.84
CA PHE A 141 -17.32 -12.41 -15.00
C PHE A 141 -18.07 -11.31 -15.79
N SER A 142 -18.07 -11.38 -17.12
CA SER A 142 -18.74 -10.49 -18.07
C SER A 142 -19.78 -11.26 -18.91
N PRO A 143 -20.85 -11.80 -18.29
CA PRO A 143 -21.77 -12.72 -18.95
C PRO A 143 -22.60 -12.10 -20.09
N ARG A 144 -22.71 -10.77 -20.15
CA ARG A 144 -23.33 -10.05 -21.28
C ARG A 144 -22.31 -9.59 -22.32
N GLY A 145 -21.04 -9.51 -21.94
CA GLY A 145 -19.96 -8.96 -22.77
C GLY A 145 -19.95 -7.43 -22.84
N ASP A 146 -20.88 -6.75 -22.15
CA ASP A 146 -21.00 -5.29 -22.08
C ASP A 146 -20.68 -4.71 -20.69
N GLU A 147 -20.32 -5.56 -19.72
CA GLU A 147 -20.00 -5.16 -18.35
C GLU A 147 -18.81 -4.17 -18.28
N THR A 148 -19.01 -3.08 -17.54
CA THR A 148 -17.90 -2.21 -17.14
C THR A 148 -16.94 -2.92 -16.19
N SER A 149 -15.67 -2.48 -16.11
CA SER A 149 -14.69 -2.96 -15.12
C SER A 149 -15.23 -3.04 -13.69
N SER A 150 -16.11 -2.11 -13.30
CA SER A 150 -16.72 -2.06 -11.96
C SER A 150 -17.81 -3.11 -11.75
N GLU A 151 -18.46 -3.54 -12.83
CA GLU A 151 -19.45 -4.62 -12.82
C GLU A 151 -18.76 -5.97 -12.86
N VAL A 152 -17.71 -6.15 -13.68
CA VAL A 152 -16.83 -7.34 -13.64
C VAL A 152 -16.26 -7.54 -12.23
N GLN A 153 -15.76 -6.48 -11.58
CA GLN A 153 -15.30 -6.52 -10.18
C GLN A 153 -16.43 -6.78 -9.16
N ARG A 154 -17.69 -6.46 -9.47
CA ARG A 154 -18.85 -6.82 -8.63
C ARG A 154 -19.24 -8.29 -8.82
N ASN A 155 -19.20 -8.77 -10.06
CA ASN A 155 -19.59 -10.11 -10.46
C ASN A 155 -18.56 -11.16 -10.00
N SER A 156 -17.29 -10.79 -9.82
CA SER A 156 -16.24 -11.63 -9.20
C SER A 156 -16.29 -11.72 -7.67
N LYS A 157 -17.38 -11.26 -7.04
CA LYS A 157 -17.61 -11.41 -5.59
C LYS A 157 -18.78 -12.34 -5.32
N ALA A 158 -18.84 -12.87 -4.09
CA ALA A 158 -19.86 -13.82 -3.67
C ALA A 158 -21.28 -13.36 -4.07
N THR A 159 -21.96 -14.20 -4.84
CA THR A 159 -23.32 -13.93 -5.34
C THR A 159 -24.34 -13.97 -4.21
N TRP A 160 -25.56 -13.45 -4.44
CA TRP A 160 -26.63 -13.57 -3.45
C TRP A 160 -26.97 -15.03 -3.11
N ALA A 161 -26.87 -15.94 -4.08
CA ALA A 161 -27.05 -17.37 -3.86
C ALA A 161 -25.97 -17.94 -2.92
N ALA A 162 -24.69 -17.58 -3.14
CA ALA A 162 -23.60 -17.96 -2.26
C ALA A 162 -23.77 -17.38 -0.83
N TRP A 163 -24.23 -16.13 -0.70
CA TRP A 163 -24.54 -15.54 0.61
C TRP A 163 -25.70 -16.26 1.33
N LEU A 164 -26.72 -16.70 0.60
CA LEU A 164 -27.83 -17.48 1.15
C LEU A 164 -27.37 -18.88 1.60
N GLU A 165 -26.56 -19.56 0.78
CA GLU A 165 -25.94 -20.85 1.12
C GLU A 165 -25.11 -20.74 2.40
N HIS A 166 -24.25 -19.72 2.51
CA HIS A 166 -23.47 -19.44 3.71
C HIS A 166 -24.35 -19.11 4.92
N GLY A 167 -25.45 -18.36 4.74
CA GLY A 167 -26.41 -18.08 5.82
C GLY A 167 -27.07 -19.35 6.36
N ILE A 168 -27.47 -20.26 5.47
CA ILE A 168 -28.02 -21.58 5.85
C ILE A 168 -26.93 -22.43 6.51
N GLY A 169 -25.72 -22.46 5.94
CA GLY A 169 -24.58 -23.19 6.49
C GLY A 169 -24.19 -22.74 7.89
N LEU A 170 -24.16 -21.43 8.15
CA LEU A 170 -23.89 -20.85 9.47
C LEU A 170 -24.98 -21.19 10.49
N LEU A 171 -26.25 -21.22 10.08
CA LEU A 171 -27.36 -21.68 10.93
C LEU A 171 -27.21 -23.17 11.28
N LEU A 172 -26.92 -24.02 10.28
CA LEU A 172 -26.67 -25.45 10.49
C LEU A 172 -25.46 -25.70 11.39
N LEU A 173 -24.38 -24.91 11.23
CA LEU A 173 -23.19 -24.95 12.07
C LEU A 173 -23.51 -24.57 13.52
N ALA A 174 -24.31 -23.53 13.75
CA ALA A 174 -24.76 -23.13 15.09
C ALA A 174 -25.64 -24.21 15.75
N LEU A 175 -26.54 -24.84 15.00
CA LEU A 175 -27.36 -25.97 15.46
C LEU A 175 -26.50 -27.20 15.76
N ALA A 176 -25.47 -27.48 14.96
CA ALA A 176 -24.54 -28.57 15.17
C ALA A 176 -23.67 -28.36 16.42
N PHE A 177 -23.19 -27.13 16.63
CA PHE A 177 -22.48 -26.76 17.85
C PHE A 177 -23.37 -26.88 19.09
N TYR A 178 -24.64 -26.42 19.01
CA TYR A 178 -25.60 -26.59 20.09
C TYR A 178 -25.87 -28.07 20.41
N ALA A 179 -26.08 -28.92 19.40
CA ALA A 179 -26.26 -30.36 19.57
C ALA A 179 -25.03 -31.02 20.23
N TRP A 180 -23.82 -30.55 19.89
CA TRP A 180 -22.57 -30.98 20.54
C TRP A 180 -22.48 -30.56 22.01
N CYS A 181 -22.91 -29.33 22.35
CA CYS A 181 -23.05 -28.89 23.74
C CYS A 181 -24.16 -29.61 24.53
N CYS A 182 -25.04 -30.37 23.86
CA CYS A 182 -26.08 -31.20 24.47
C CYS A 182 -25.78 -32.71 24.40
N ASP A 183 -24.49 -33.08 24.34
CA ASP A 183 -24.00 -34.47 24.35
C ASP A 183 -24.56 -35.38 23.23
N ALA A 184 -25.08 -34.81 22.14
CA ALA A 184 -25.60 -35.59 21.03
C ALA A 184 -24.45 -36.22 20.23
N PHE A 185 -24.04 -37.44 20.57
CA PHE A 185 -22.84 -38.13 20.04
C PHE A 185 -22.59 -37.96 18.53
N LEU A 186 -23.62 -38.05 17.69
CA LEU A 186 -23.49 -37.89 16.22
C LEU A 186 -22.95 -36.51 15.80
N SER A 187 -23.18 -35.46 16.60
CA SER A 187 -22.65 -34.11 16.35
C SER A 187 -21.12 -34.08 16.33
N MET A 188 -20.43 -34.96 17.07
CA MET A 188 -18.97 -35.06 17.02
C MET A 188 -18.45 -35.39 15.62
N LEU A 189 -19.27 -36.01 14.77
CA LEU A 189 -18.91 -36.33 13.39
C LEU A 189 -19.26 -35.19 12.42
N TYR A 190 -20.47 -34.63 12.51
CA TYR A 190 -20.93 -33.64 11.52
C TYR A 190 -20.59 -32.19 11.88
N PHE A 191 -20.36 -31.82 13.15
CA PHE A 191 -19.96 -30.47 13.53
C PHE A 191 -18.58 -30.08 12.95
N PRO A 192 -17.52 -30.90 13.05
CA PRO A 192 -16.23 -30.55 12.43
C PRO A 192 -16.31 -30.48 10.90
N ALA A 193 -17.11 -31.33 10.27
CA ALA A 193 -17.31 -31.33 8.82
C ALA A 193 -18.06 -30.07 8.33
N LEU A 194 -19.14 -29.67 9.00
CA LEU A 194 -19.85 -28.42 8.72
C LEU A 194 -18.98 -27.19 9.03
N TYR A 195 -18.19 -27.26 10.09
CA TYR A 195 -17.25 -26.18 10.44
C TYR A 195 -16.19 -26.00 9.35
N PHE A 196 -15.60 -27.09 8.84
CA PHE A 196 -14.68 -27.01 7.72
C PHE A 196 -15.35 -26.45 6.47
N TRP A 197 -16.52 -26.98 6.09
CA TRP A 197 -17.25 -26.53 4.89
C TRP A 197 -17.60 -25.04 4.94
N VAL A 198 -18.15 -24.55 6.06
CA VAL A 198 -18.71 -23.19 6.13
C VAL A 198 -17.70 -22.20 6.70
N GLY A 199 -17.03 -22.56 7.80
CA GLY A 199 -16.08 -21.70 8.49
C GLY A 199 -14.75 -21.56 7.73
N SER A 200 -14.22 -22.64 7.18
CA SER A 200 -12.97 -22.58 6.40
C SER A 200 -13.16 -21.91 5.04
N ASP A 201 -14.28 -22.15 4.34
CA ASP A 201 -14.59 -21.46 3.08
C ASP A 201 -14.73 -19.93 3.28
N LEU A 202 -15.54 -19.50 4.25
CA LEU A 202 -15.64 -18.06 4.58
C LEU A 202 -14.31 -17.45 4.99
N MET A 203 -13.46 -18.21 5.70
CA MET A 203 -12.13 -17.74 6.08
C MET A 203 -11.24 -17.54 4.85
N HIS A 204 -11.13 -18.58 4.01
CA HIS A 204 -10.30 -18.61 2.81
C HIS A 204 -10.73 -17.57 1.77
N ASN A 205 -12.02 -17.54 1.44
CA ASN A 205 -12.58 -16.55 0.52
C ASN A 205 -12.58 -15.13 1.11
N GLY A 206 -12.65 -15.01 2.44
CA GLY A 206 -12.49 -13.75 3.16
C GLY A 206 -11.06 -13.20 3.09
N SER A 207 -10.05 -14.04 3.30
CA SER A 207 -8.63 -13.65 3.27
C SER A 207 -8.15 -13.31 1.85
N HIS A 208 -8.67 -13.99 0.82
CA HIS A 208 -8.46 -13.62 -0.59
C HIS A 208 -9.40 -12.50 -1.11
N PHE A 209 -10.07 -11.78 -0.20
CA PHE A 209 -10.93 -10.63 -0.50
C PHE A 209 -12.07 -10.91 -1.50
N ALA A 210 -12.50 -12.16 -1.64
CA ALA A 210 -13.46 -12.63 -2.65
C ALA A 210 -14.93 -12.43 -2.23
N MET A 211 -15.22 -12.30 -0.93
CA MET A 211 -16.61 -12.22 -0.46
C MET A 211 -17.32 -10.92 -0.82
N SER A 212 -16.62 -9.78 -0.83
CA SER A 212 -17.23 -8.46 -1.03
C SER A 212 -16.29 -7.40 -1.61
N ARG A 213 -16.89 -6.31 -2.11
CA ARG A 213 -16.18 -5.04 -2.42
C ARG A 213 -15.97 -4.16 -1.18
N LYS A 214 -16.54 -4.52 -0.02
CA LYS A 214 -16.34 -3.82 1.26
C LYS A 214 -15.30 -4.59 2.07
N ALA A 215 -14.12 -3.99 2.27
CA ALA A 215 -12.99 -4.61 2.97
C ALA A 215 -13.39 -5.23 4.34
N TRP A 216 -14.18 -4.51 5.15
CA TRP A 216 -14.60 -5.01 6.47
C TRP A 216 -15.46 -6.28 6.41
N ILE A 217 -16.19 -6.53 5.33
CA ILE A 217 -16.96 -7.79 5.16
C ILE A 217 -15.99 -8.95 4.93
N ASN A 218 -15.00 -8.77 4.06
CA ASN A 218 -13.94 -9.76 3.84
C ASN A 218 -13.19 -10.06 5.15
N THR A 219 -12.87 -9.01 5.93
CA THR A 219 -12.29 -9.15 7.28
C THR A 219 -13.20 -9.92 8.24
N ALA A 220 -14.51 -9.63 8.27
CA ALA A 220 -15.44 -10.37 9.11
C ALA A 220 -15.49 -11.86 8.73
N CYS A 221 -15.52 -12.17 7.42
CA CYS A 221 -15.44 -13.54 6.91
C CYS A 221 -14.12 -14.23 7.28
N SER A 222 -12.98 -13.55 7.15
CA SER A 222 -11.66 -14.13 7.50
C SER A 222 -11.52 -14.50 8.99
N TYR A 223 -12.27 -13.84 9.89
CA TYR A 223 -12.32 -14.20 11.31
C TYR A 223 -13.26 -15.38 11.64
N LEU A 224 -14.23 -15.74 10.80
CA LEU A 224 -15.21 -16.79 11.12
C LEU A 224 -14.61 -18.22 11.16
N GLY A 225 -13.53 -18.48 10.42
CA GLY A 225 -12.81 -19.77 10.43
C GLY A 225 -11.54 -19.80 11.30
N VAL A 226 -11.33 -18.81 12.18
CA VAL A 226 -10.06 -18.65 12.92
C VAL A 226 -9.79 -19.76 13.95
N PHE A 227 -10.74 -20.65 14.26
CA PHE A 227 -10.55 -21.71 15.26
C PHE A 227 -9.53 -22.80 14.86
N HIS A 228 -9.11 -22.86 13.58
CA HIS A 228 -8.19 -23.89 13.09
C HIS A 228 -6.94 -23.37 12.37
N VAL A 229 -6.97 -22.14 11.85
CA VAL A 229 -5.78 -21.46 11.30
C VAL A 229 -5.82 -19.98 11.67
N GLN A 230 -4.66 -19.35 11.86
CA GLN A 230 -4.59 -17.92 12.12
C GLN A 230 -4.96 -17.12 10.85
N HIS A 231 -5.75 -16.05 11.01
CA HIS A 231 -6.30 -15.27 9.89
C HIS A 231 -5.25 -14.75 8.88
N HIS A 232 -4.03 -14.50 9.34
CA HIS A 232 -2.95 -13.95 8.51
C HIS A 232 -2.19 -15.00 7.69
N CYS A 233 -2.34 -16.30 7.99
CA CYS A 233 -1.67 -17.36 7.22
C CYS A 233 -2.21 -17.54 5.80
N TRP A 234 -3.40 -17.01 5.52
CA TRP A 234 -4.11 -17.12 4.23
C TRP A 234 -4.27 -15.77 3.51
N ALA A 235 -3.61 -14.73 4.00
CA ALA A 235 -3.71 -13.38 3.44
C ALA A 235 -2.70 -13.12 2.31
N LEU A 236 -1.61 -13.90 2.24
CA LEU A 236 -0.56 -13.84 1.23
C LEU A 236 -0.79 -14.86 0.11
#